data_AF-A0A2H0L3I9-F1
#
_entry.id   AF-A0A2H0L3I9-F1
#
_cell.length_a   1.000
_cell.length_b   1.000
_cell.length_c   1.000
_cell.angle_alpha   90.00
_cell.angle_beta   90.00
_cell.angle_gamma   90.00
#
_symmetry.space_group_name_H-M   'P 1'
#
loop_
_entity.id
_entity.type
_entity.pdbx_description
1 polymer ?
#
loop_
_entity_poly.entity_id
_entity_poly.type
_entity_poly.pdbx_seq_one_letter_code
_entity_poly.pdbx_strand_id
1 'polypeptide(L)'
;MIKENSSKLALILVGTIVLIIGYLITNGQMTSAGFATSTAIKNQVSVGTKARIEREYKHKITGENLKYYTNTELVDAINAQLEKSLSGNSWQAPNYTNTNYYTTNGSKEYVYVDIYFDTADDLLLKQNISYRLRQRFQNLKEYEAYLKDPTDPDAQPYRIEFQNKLNRQELGDGFSTVEESRFEFRVESEPFSVDNPPPSLPWHLGDFIGYLQKGKYQDYYLEPTNHLLNYLVPKFTNATELKFRPQVVLVTIRNRLHLSIPTNWGSGPNPEQAFIISIDELRVYDAPSNYDLTIGPMLGYGQELEIEFERNTSLELDNAISNSNGAQQDNLIKIREAFLADQKNILAQAQVAFNQIGLELNSVSKSKYQEARAIQK
;
A
#
# COMPACT_ATOMS: atom_id res chain seq x y z
N MET A 1 -47.30 -40.08 30.92
CA MET A 1 -46.85 -38.67 30.82
C MET A 1 -45.34 -38.46 30.86
N ILE A 2 -44.54 -39.19 31.64
CA ILE A 2 -43.07 -38.95 31.70
C ILE A 2 -42.31 -39.45 30.45
N LYS A 3 -42.78 -40.52 29.78
CA LYS A 3 -42.11 -41.09 28.58
C LYS A 3 -42.27 -40.28 27.28
N GLU A 4 -43.24 -39.37 27.20
CA GLU A 4 -43.48 -38.56 26.00
C GLU A 4 -42.60 -37.29 25.94
N ASN A 5 -42.14 -36.81 27.10
CA ASN A 5 -41.28 -35.63 27.15
C ASN A 5 -39.82 -35.96 26.87
N SER A 6 -39.37 -37.19 27.15
CA SER A 6 -38.00 -37.63 26.88
C SER A 6 -37.71 -37.77 25.38
N SER A 7 -38.69 -38.15 24.56
CA SER A 7 -38.50 -38.28 23.11
C SER A 7 -38.40 -36.92 22.40
N LYS A 8 -39.17 -35.93 22.84
CA LYS A 8 -39.09 -34.55 22.32
C LYS A 8 -37.76 -33.88 22.67
N LEU A 9 -37.26 -34.07 23.90
CA LEU A 9 -35.96 -33.55 24.30
C LEU A 9 -34.81 -34.19 23.52
N ALA A 10 -34.88 -35.51 23.27
CA ALA A 10 -33.89 -36.21 22.45
C ALA A 10 -33.89 -35.72 20.99
N LEU A 11 -35.08 -35.47 20.42
CA LEU A 11 -35.20 -34.95 19.05
C LEU A 11 -34.62 -33.54 18.90
N ILE A 12 -34.87 -32.67 19.87
CA ILE A 12 -34.33 -31.30 19.91
C ILE A 12 -32.80 -31.36 20.04
N LEU A 13 -32.27 -32.19 20.95
CA LEU A 13 -30.82 -32.31 21.15
C LEU A 13 -30.10 -32.83 19.89
N VAL A 14 -30.67 -33.82 19.21
CA VAL A 14 -30.13 -34.34 17.94
C VAL A 14 -30.20 -33.26 16.84
N GLY A 15 -31.30 -32.52 16.74
CA GLY A 15 -31.44 -31.41 15.80
C GLY A 15 -30.40 -30.30 16.04
N THR A 16 -30.15 -29.94 17.30
CA THR A 16 -29.14 -28.94 17.68
C THR A 16 -27.72 -29.44 17.38
N ILE A 17 -27.41 -30.71 17.67
CA ILE A 17 -26.10 -31.30 17.35
C ILE A 17 -25.88 -31.35 15.83
N VAL A 18 -26.90 -31.71 15.04
CA VAL A 18 -26.81 -31.72 13.57
C VAL A 18 -26.65 -30.31 13.02
N LEU A 19 -27.30 -29.29 13.59
CA LEU A 19 -27.10 -27.89 13.20
C LEU A 19 -25.71 -27.37 13.58
N ILE A 20 -25.19 -27.73 14.76
CA ILE A 20 -23.84 -27.35 15.19
C ILE A 20 -22.79 -28.06 14.31
N ILE A 21 -22.95 -29.36 14.05
CA ILE A 21 -22.07 -30.11 13.15
C ILE A 21 -22.18 -29.57 11.72
N GLY A 22 -23.39 -29.26 11.24
CA GLY A 22 -23.63 -28.63 9.95
C GLY A 22 -22.91 -27.29 9.85
N TYR A 23 -23.07 -26.42 10.85
CA TYR A 23 -22.39 -25.12 10.94
C TYR A 23 -20.87 -25.26 11.03
N LEU A 24 -20.36 -26.22 11.81
CA LEU A 24 -18.93 -26.51 11.94
C LEU A 24 -18.35 -27.17 10.68
N ILE A 25 -19.13 -27.93 9.91
CA ILE A 25 -18.71 -28.48 8.62
C ILE A 25 -18.74 -27.39 7.55
N THR A 26 -19.77 -26.55 7.48
CA THR A 26 -19.84 -25.48 6.49
C THR A 26 -18.85 -24.36 6.76
N ASN A 27 -18.58 -24.02 8.03
CA ASN A 27 -17.59 -22.99 8.38
C ASN A 27 -16.19 -23.55 8.62
N GLY A 28 -16.06 -24.80 9.07
CA GLY A 28 -14.77 -25.49 9.17
C GLY A 28 -14.24 -26.04 7.85
N GLN A 29 -15.06 -26.02 6.77
CA GLN A 29 -14.64 -26.29 5.40
C GLN A 29 -14.51 -25.05 4.51
N MET A 30 -14.33 -23.85 5.07
CA MET A 30 -13.27 -22.98 4.53
C MET A 30 -11.93 -23.64 4.87
N THR A 31 -11.71 -24.82 4.28
CA THR A 31 -10.45 -25.52 4.37
C THR A 31 -9.37 -24.53 3.93
N SER A 32 -8.24 -24.59 4.60
CA SER A 32 -6.96 -24.03 4.18
C SER A 32 -6.48 -24.55 2.80
N ALA A 33 -7.38 -25.08 1.96
CA ALA A 33 -7.22 -25.19 0.52
C ALA A 33 -7.08 -23.78 -0.03
N GLY A 34 -5.89 -23.20 0.18
CA GLY A 34 -5.54 -21.88 -0.32
C GLY A 34 -5.93 -21.83 -1.79
N PHE A 35 -6.75 -20.84 -2.14
CA PHE A 35 -6.93 -20.48 -3.52
C PHE A 35 -5.54 -20.25 -4.11
N ALA A 36 -5.37 -20.78 -5.30
CA ALA A 36 -4.05 -20.89 -5.85
C ALA A 36 -3.99 -20.15 -7.17
N THR A 37 -2.97 -19.33 -7.28
CA THR A 37 -2.74 -18.53 -8.45
C THR A 37 -2.11 -19.44 -9.50
N SER A 38 -2.90 -19.83 -10.50
CA SER A 38 -2.38 -20.59 -11.64
C SER A 38 -1.39 -19.74 -12.44
N THR A 39 -0.25 -20.30 -12.82
CA THR A 39 0.70 -19.61 -13.70
C THR A 39 0.16 -19.41 -15.12
N ALA A 40 -0.98 -20.03 -15.46
CA ALA A 40 -1.70 -19.76 -16.70
C ALA A 40 -2.13 -18.29 -16.85
N ILE A 41 -2.20 -17.54 -15.73
CA ILE A 41 -2.52 -16.10 -15.71
C ILE A 41 -1.44 -15.26 -16.41
N LYS A 42 -0.17 -15.71 -16.45
CA LYS A 42 0.98 -14.88 -16.87
C LYS A 42 0.87 -14.34 -18.31
N ASN A 43 0.13 -15.03 -19.17
CA ASN A 43 -0.01 -14.67 -20.60
C ASN A 43 -1.38 -14.06 -20.92
N GLN A 44 -2.18 -13.74 -19.92
CA GLN A 44 -3.53 -13.23 -20.11
C GLN A 44 -3.54 -11.70 -20.14
N VAL A 45 -4.48 -11.13 -20.88
CA VAL A 45 -4.73 -9.68 -20.84
C VAL A 45 -5.24 -9.32 -19.46
N SER A 46 -4.47 -8.51 -18.75
CA SER A 46 -4.76 -8.08 -17.39
C SER A 46 -5.25 -6.63 -17.32
N VAL A 47 -6.13 -6.37 -16.37
CA VAL A 47 -6.70 -5.06 -16.03
C VAL A 47 -6.07 -4.48 -14.78
N GLY A 48 -6.09 -3.15 -14.65
CA GLY A 48 -5.46 -2.41 -13.57
C GLY A 48 -4.31 -1.52 -14.05
N THR A 49 -3.68 -0.81 -13.12
CA THR A 49 -2.54 0.06 -13.42
C THR A 49 -1.29 -0.78 -13.69
N LYS A 50 -0.75 -0.66 -14.90
CA LYS A 50 0.50 -1.29 -15.32
C LYS A 50 1.66 -0.93 -14.39
N ALA A 51 2.67 -1.79 -14.38
CA ALA A 51 3.89 -1.58 -13.64
C ALA A 51 4.52 -0.22 -13.97
N ARG A 52 4.85 0.55 -12.93
CA ARG A 52 5.58 1.82 -13.03
C ARG A 52 6.75 1.84 -12.06
N ILE A 53 7.75 2.67 -12.36
CA ILE A 53 8.86 2.92 -11.43
C ILE A 53 8.41 3.96 -10.40
N GLU A 54 8.44 3.58 -9.14
CA GLU A 54 8.34 4.46 -7.98
C GLU A 54 9.75 4.76 -7.47
N ARG A 55 9.98 6.02 -7.06
CA ARG A 55 11.27 6.51 -6.57
C ARG A 55 11.05 7.15 -5.21
N GLU A 56 11.56 6.53 -4.16
CA GLU A 56 11.27 6.93 -2.78
C GLU A 56 12.53 7.01 -1.93
N TYR A 57 12.62 8.04 -1.09
CA TYR A 57 13.44 7.98 0.12
C TYR A 57 12.62 7.39 1.26
N LYS A 58 13.24 6.53 2.06
CA LYS A 58 12.65 5.98 3.28
C LYS A 58 13.61 6.06 4.45
N HIS A 59 13.14 6.65 5.53
CA HIS A 59 13.90 6.82 6.76
C HIS A 59 13.06 6.48 7.98
N LYS A 60 13.67 5.81 8.95
CA LYS A 60 13.10 5.61 10.28
C LYS A 60 13.33 6.87 11.11
N ILE A 61 12.30 7.25 11.86
CA ILE A 61 12.37 8.38 12.79
C ILE A 61 12.72 7.82 14.17
N THR A 62 13.74 8.39 14.80
CA THR A 62 14.20 7.96 16.12
C THR A 62 14.52 9.17 17.01
N GLY A 63 14.64 8.94 18.31
CA GLY A 63 14.99 9.96 19.31
C GLY A 63 14.11 9.85 20.55
N GLU A 64 14.65 10.21 21.71
CA GLU A 64 13.92 10.14 22.99
C GLU A 64 12.67 11.03 23.01
N ASN A 65 12.69 12.10 22.22
CA ASN A 65 11.59 13.05 22.12
C ASN A 65 10.45 12.58 21.22
N LEU A 66 10.59 11.47 20.48
CA LEU A 66 9.62 11.05 19.46
C LEU A 66 8.22 10.86 20.05
N LYS A 67 8.14 10.32 21.27
CA LYS A 67 6.89 10.09 22.01
C LYS A 67 6.10 11.36 22.35
N TYR A 68 6.69 12.54 22.20
CA TYR A 68 6.03 13.82 22.48
C TYR A 68 5.41 14.47 21.24
N TYR A 69 5.58 13.86 20.05
CA TYR A 69 5.09 14.41 18.80
C TYR A 69 4.10 13.47 18.13
N THR A 70 2.98 14.04 17.70
CA THR A 70 2.04 13.39 16.78
C THR A 70 2.56 13.43 15.35
N ASN A 71 2.05 12.56 14.48
CA ASN A 71 2.39 12.61 13.05
C ASN A 71 2.09 13.98 12.41
N THR A 72 1.00 14.62 12.82
CA THR A 72 0.65 15.97 12.33
C THR A 72 1.73 16.98 12.69
N GLU A 73 2.18 17.01 13.95
CA GLU A 73 3.25 17.94 14.39
C GLU A 73 4.58 17.68 13.68
N LEU A 74 4.91 16.41 13.40
CA LEU A 74 6.10 16.06 12.63
C LEU A 74 6.02 16.55 11.18
N VAL A 75 4.86 16.39 10.52
CA VAL A 75 4.66 16.91 9.16
C VAL A 75 4.65 18.44 9.15
N ASP A 76 4.05 19.09 10.14
CA ASP A 76 4.01 20.55 10.24
C ASP A 76 5.42 21.13 10.43
N ALA A 77 6.28 20.47 11.21
CA ALA A 77 7.68 20.83 11.35
C ALA A 77 8.44 20.76 10.01
N ILE A 78 8.21 19.70 9.22
CA ILE A 78 8.76 19.58 7.87
C ILE A 78 8.21 20.69 6.96
N ASN A 79 6.89 20.93 6.99
CA ASN A 79 6.24 21.94 6.15
C ASN A 79 6.82 23.35 6.42
N ALA A 80 6.94 23.74 7.68
CA ALA A 80 7.51 25.03 8.07
C ALA A 80 8.95 25.20 7.57
N GLN A 81 9.77 24.13 7.66
CA GLN A 81 11.14 24.16 7.16
C GLN A 81 11.20 24.20 5.63
N LEU A 82 10.29 23.51 4.94
CA LEU A 82 10.16 23.58 3.48
C LEU A 82 9.76 24.99 3.03
N GLU A 83 8.72 25.58 3.60
CA GLU A 83 8.27 26.94 3.29
C GLU A 83 9.41 27.96 3.45
N LYS A 84 10.19 27.85 4.52
CA LYS A 84 11.41 28.67 4.70
C LYS A 84 12.40 28.45 3.56
N SER A 85 12.68 27.20 3.20
CA SER A 85 13.66 26.87 2.15
C SER A 85 13.21 27.23 0.74
N LEU A 86 11.90 27.28 0.48
CA LEU A 86 11.32 27.68 -0.82
C LEU A 86 11.57 29.15 -1.15
N SER A 87 11.80 29.98 -0.13
CA SER A 87 12.23 31.37 -0.34
C SER A 87 13.69 31.50 -0.79
N GLY A 88 14.48 30.43 -0.67
CA GLY A 88 15.88 30.37 -1.11
C GLY A 88 16.01 29.78 -2.52
N ASN A 89 16.86 30.38 -3.36
CA ASN A 89 17.10 29.98 -4.76
C ASN A 89 17.89 28.65 -4.92
N SER A 90 17.69 27.65 -4.07
CA SER A 90 18.46 26.38 -4.09
C SER A 90 17.80 25.23 -4.87
N TRP A 91 16.59 25.44 -5.40
CA TRP A 91 15.80 24.40 -6.08
C TRP A 91 16.14 24.32 -7.57
N GLN A 92 16.23 23.10 -8.10
CA GLN A 92 16.74 22.86 -9.46
C GLN A 92 15.63 22.78 -10.51
N ALA A 93 14.55 22.04 -10.26
CA ALA A 93 13.45 21.86 -11.20
C ALA A 93 12.78 23.18 -11.64
N PRO A 94 12.63 24.21 -10.77
CA PRO A 94 12.14 25.53 -11.17
C PRO A 94 12.88 26.16 -12.37
N ASN A 95 14.17 25.86 -12.54
CA ASN A 95 14.97 26.36 -13.67
C ASN A 95 14.54 25.77 -15.02
N TYR A 96 13.80 24.65 -15.00
CA TYR A 96 13.33 23.95 -16.19
C TYR A 96 11.83 24.10 -16.41
N THR A 97 11.05 24.25 -15.35
CA THR A 97 9.60 24.46 -15.45
C THR A 97 9.21 25.93 -15.60
N ASN A 98 10.11 26.86 -15.27
CA ASN A 98 9.84 28.31 -15.17
C ASN A 98 8.71 28.64 -14.18
N THR A 99 8.57 27.81 -13.14
CA THR A 99 7.56 27.94 -12.09
C THR A 99 8.18 27.60 -10.75
N ASN A 100 7.56 28.03 -9.65
CA ASN A 100 8.06 27.78 -8.30
C ASN A 100 7.29 26.64 -7.63
N TYR A 101 7.98 25.96 -6.73
CA TYR A 101 7.33 25.05 -5.80
C TYR A 101 6.43 25.81 -4.81
N TYR A 102 5.38 25.14 -4.36
CA TYR A 102 4.53 25.57 -3.27
C TYR A 102 4.04 24.35 -2.48
N THR A 103 3.78 24.54 -1.18
CA THR A 103 3.19 23.51 -0.32
C THR A 103 1.67 23.61 -0.35
N THR A 104 0.99 22.48 -0.22
CA THR A 104 -0.46 22.50 0.02
C THR A 104 -0.75 22.83 1.49
N ASN A 105 -1.85 23.55 1.75
CA ASN A 105 -2.21 23.93 3.12
C ASN A 105 -2.56 22.69 3.96
N GLY A 106 -1.69 22.37 4.92
CA GLY A 106 -1.89 21.34 5.92
C GLY A 106 -1.63 19.90 5.44
N SER A 107 -1.41 19.01 6.40
CA SER A 107 -1.31 17.58 6.13
C SER A 107 -2.70 16.94 6.04
N LYS A 108 -2.82 15.89 5.21
CA LYS A 108 -4.00 15.03 5.18
C LYS A 108 -3.69 13.70 5.86
N GLU A 109 -4.52 13.32 6.82
CA GLU A 109 -4.48 12.01 7.45
C GLU A 109 -5.10 10.95 6.53
N TYR A 110 -4.57 9.73 6.58
CA TYR A 110 -5.15 8.52 6.00
C TYR A 110 -4.82 7.34 6.90
N VAL A 111 -5.69 6.32 6.92
CA VAL A 111 -5.36 5.03 7.52
C VAL A 111 -5.37 3.94 6.46
N TYR A 112 -4.32 3.14 6.42
CA TYR A 112 -4.19 1.98 5.56
C TYR A 112 -4.15 0.71 6.39
N VAL A 113 -4.95 -0.28 6.01
CA VAL A 113 -4.85 -1.64 6.56
C VAL A 113 -4.32 -2.52 5.44
N ASP A 114 -3.05 -2.91 5.54
CA ASP A 114 -2.34 -3.76 4.60
C ASP A 114 -2.30 -5.20 5.10
N ILE A 115 -2.78 -6.13 4.29
CA ILE A 115 -2.60 -7.56 4.51
C ILE A 115 -1.59 -8.05 3.49
N TYR A 116 -0.42 -8.45 3.97
CA TYR A 116 0.63 -8.99 3.12
C TYR A 116 0.47 -10.50 2.94
N PHE A 117 0.67 -10.95 1.71
CA PHE A 117 0.55 -12.34 1.33
C PHE A 117 1.89 -12.90 0.88
N ASP A 118 2.15 -14.15 1.20
CA ASP A 118 3.35 -14.87 0.77
C ASP A 118 3.07 -16.38 0.67
N THR A 119 3.99 -17.12 0.08
CA THR A 119 3.95 -18.58 0.04
C THR A 119 4.32 -19.18 1.40
N ALA A 120 4.10 -20.49 1.56
CA ALA A 120 4.44 -21.18 2.80
C ALA A 120 5.94 -21.14 3.14
N ASP A 121 6.78 -21.04 2.12
CA ASP A 121 8.24 -20.99 2.20
C ASP A 121 8.81 -19.56 2.14
N ASP A 122 7.99 -18.53 2.36
CA ASP A 122 8.40 -17.11 2.38
C ASP A 122 9.11 -16.68 1.06
N LEU A 123 8.62 -17.12 -0.10
CA LEU A 123 9.23 -16.83 -1.40
C LEU A 123 9.35 -15.32 -1.66
N LEU A 124 8.28 -14.55 -1.42
CA LEU A 124 8.27 -13.11 -1.70
C LEU A 124 9.21 -12.36 -0.75
N LEU A 125 9.18 -12.71 0.54
CA LEU A 125 10.07 -12.12 1.55
C LEU A 125 11.55 -12.30 1.18
N LYS A 126 11.93 -13.52 0.75
CA LYS A 126 13.30 -13.84 0.31
C LYS A 126 13.75 -13.04 -0.91
N GLN A 127 12.82 -12.65 -1.78
CA GLN A 127 13.10 -11.89 -2.99
C GLN A 127 12.85 -10.38 -2.85
N ASN A 128 12.59 -9.88 -1.63
CA ASN A 128 12.21 -8.48 -1.38
C ASN A 128 11.02 -8.00 -2.23
N ILE A 129 10.02 -8.87 -2.36
CA ILE A 129 8.77 -8.58 -3.06
C ILE A 129 7.68 -8.41 -2.01
N SER A 130 6.78 -7.46 -2.25
CA SER A 130 5.55 -7.36 -1.48
C SER A 130 4.33 -7.56 -2.37
N TYR A 131 3.34 -8.30 -1.86
CA TYR A 131 2.05 -8.50 -2.49
C TYR A 131 0.97 -8.37 -1.44
N ARG A 132 0.03 -7.45 -1.63
CA ARG A 132 -0.89 -7.04 -0.57
C ARG A 132 -2.28 -6.70 -1.05
N LEU A 133 -3.24 -6.87 -0.13
CA LEU A 133 -4.56 -6.25 -0.13
C LEU A 133 -4.51 -5.04 0.81
N ARG A 134 -4.92 -3.88 0.33
CA ARG A 134 -5.00 -2.65 1.12
C ARG A 134 -6.44 -2.14 1.20
N GLN A 135 -6.89 -1.86 2.41
CA GLN A 135 -8.06 -1.01 2.67
C GLN A 135 -7.59 0.41 2.99
N ARG A 136 -8.29 1.43 2.51
CA ARG A 136 -7.98 2.84 2.78
C ARG A 136 -9.16 3.55 3.44
N PHE A 137 -8.89 4.26 4.52
CA PHE A 137 -9.82 5.11 5.26
C PHE A 137 -9.34 6.56 5.19
N GLN A 138 -10.25 7.53 5.17
CA GLN A 138 -9.87 8.95 5.03
C GLN A 138 -9.23 9.50 6.30
N ASN A 139 -9.35 8.82 7.43
CA ASN A 139 -8.85 9.24 8.73
C ASN A 139 -8.99 8.10 9.75
N LEU A 140 -8.42 8.31 10.94
CA LEU A 140 -8.48 7.37 12.05
C LEU A 140 -9.91 7.15 12.56
N LYS A 141 -10.75 8.19 12.56
CA LYS A 141 -12.14 8.10 13.03
C LYS A 141 -12.98 7.13 12.19
N GLU A 142 -12.84 7.17 10.86
CA GLU A 142 -13.52 6.22 9.96
C GLU A 142 -13.04 4.78 10.20
N TYR A 143 -11.73 4.59 10.37
CA TYR A 143 -11.19 3.28 10.70
C TYR A 143 -11.69 2.76 12.06
N GLU A 144 -11.77 3.61 13.08
CA GLU A 144 -12.34 3.24 14.39
C GLU A 144 -13.83 2.91 14.32
N ALA A 145 -14.59 3.57 13.43
CA ALA A 145 -15.97 3.21 13.15
C ALA A 145 -16.06 1.82 12.51
N TYR A 146 -15.20 1.54 11.53
CA TYR A 146 -15.12 0.22 10.87
C TYR A 146 -14.82 -0.90 11.86
N LEU A 147 -13.91 -0.67 12.81
CA LEU A 147 -13.58 -1.66 13.84
C LEU A 147 -14.76 -1.96 14.78
N LYS A 148 -15.69 -1.01 14.97
CA LYS A 148 -16.89 -1.21 15.80
C LYS A 148 -17.98 -1.96 15.05
N ASP A 149 -18.17 -1.62 13.77
CA ASP A 149 -19.13 -2.29 12.90
C ASP A 149 -18.60 -2.36 11.45
N PRO A 150 -17.97 -3.48 11.05
CA PRO A 150 -17.45 -3.66 9.70
C PRO A 150 -18.56 -3.96 8.68
N THR A 151 -19.83 -4.00 9.09
CA THR A 151 -20.98 -4.17 8.20
C THR A 151 -21.72 -2.86 7.91
N ASP A 152 -21.45 -1.81 8.68
CA ASP A 152 -21.96 -0.46 8.44
C ASP A 152 -21.37 0.09 7.12
N PRO A 153 -22.19 0.39 6.11
CA PRO A 153 -21.74 1.00 4.86
C PRO A 153 -21.02 2.33 5.03
N ASP A 154 -21.41 3.14 6.03
CA ASP A 154 -20.82 4.47 6.27
C ASP A 154 -19.43 4.38 6.93
N ALA A 155 -19.12 3.22 7.51
CA ALA A 155 -17.83 2.93 8.12
C ALA A 155 -16.86 2.19 7.18
N GLN A 156 -17.27 1.84 5.96
CA GLN A 156 -16.43 1.10 5.03
C GLN A 156 -15.21 1.92 4.57
N PRO A 157 -14.09 1.25 4.23
CA PRO A 157 -12.99 1.96 3.57
C PRO A 157 -13.52 2.58 2.26
N TYR A 158 -13.09 3.79 1.94
CA TYR A 158 -13.48 4.45 0.69
C TYR A 158 -12.79 3.84 -0.54
N ARG A 159 -11.79 2.97 -0.33
CA ARG A 159 -11.07 2.27 -1.38
C ARG A 159 -10.49 0.94 -0.89
N ILE A 160 -10.61 -0.08 -1.74
CA ILE A 160 -9.83 -1.32 -1.65
C ILE A 160 -8.93 -1.45 -2.87
N GLU A 161 -7.70 -1.92 -2.68
CA GLU A 161 -6.77 -2.18 -3.78
C GLU A 161 -5.93 -3.43 -3.56
N PHE A 162 -5.54 -4.07 -4.66
CA PHE A 162 -4.47 -5.03 -4.70
C PHE A 162 -3.22 -4.36 -5.25
N GLN A 163 -2.08 -4.68 -4.66
CA GLN A 163 -0.81 -4.08 -5.06
C GLN A 163 0.32 -5.10 -4.97
N ASN A 164 1.24 -5.02 -5.93
CA ASN A 164 2.57 -5.60 -5.75
C ASN A 164 3.65 -4.50 -5.79
N LYS A 165 4.80 -4.80 -5.20
CA LYS A 165 6.06 -4.08 -5.40
C LYS A 165 7.16 -5.10 -5.65
N LEU A 166 7.88 -4.97 -6.76
CA LEU A 166 8.94 -5.90 -7.18
C LEU A 166 10.13 -5.14 -7.81
N ASN A 167 11.22 -5.83 -8.10
CA ASN A 167 12.46 -5.21 -8.63
C ASN A 167 12.99 -4.05 -7.76
N ARG A 168 12.87 -4.16 -6.43
CA ARG A 168 13.39 -3.14 -5.53
C ARG A 168 14.92 -3.04 -5.65
N GLN A 169 15.42 -1.83 -5.90
CA GLN A 169 16.85 -1.51 -5.94
C GLN A 169 17.15 -0.43 -4.90
N GLU A 170 18.06 -0.74 -3.98
CA GLU A 170 18.59 0.22 -3.02
C GLU A 170 19.75 0.99 -3.68
N LEU A 171 19.65 2.31 -3.71
CA LEU A 171 20.63 3.18 -4.37
C LEU A 171 21.49 3.99 -3.39
N GLY A 172 21.32 3.74 -2.09
CA GLY A 172 22.08 4.39 -1.01
C GLY A 172 21.26 5.46 -0.27
N ASP A 173 21.65 5.77 0.97
CA ASP A 173 21.06 6.83 1.81
C ASP A 173 19.51 6.75 1.93
N GLY A 174 18.97 5.53 1.92
CA GLY A 174 17.53 5.28 2.00
C GLY A 174 16.76 5.58 0.70
N PHE A 175 17.44 5.93 -0.39
CA PHE A 175 16.84 6.06 -1.71
C PHE A 175 16.69 4.70 -2.38
N SER A 176 15.52 4.45 -2.95
CA SER A 176 15.23 3.22 -3.66
C SER A 176 14.34 3.46 -4.87
N THR A 177 14.47 2.57 -5.85
CA THR A 177 13.48 2.41 -6.92
C THR A 177 12.77 1.08 -6.78
N VAL A 178 11.51 1.03 -7.21
CA VAL A 178 10.72 -0.19 -7.19
C VAL A 178 9.66 -0.16 -8.28
N GLU A 179 9.37 -1.31 -8.87
CA GLU A 179 8.27 -1.44 -9.81
C GLU A 179 6.99 -1.78 -9.05
N GLU A 180 5.97 -0.97 -9.26
CA GLU A 180 4.67 -1.10 -8.60
C GLU A 180 3.57 -1.26 -9.63
N SER A 181 2.70 -2.26 -9.46
CA SER A 181 1.42 -2.33 -10.16
C SER A 181 0.26 -2.49 -9.18
N ARG A 182 -0.92 -2.03 -9.61
CA ARG A 182 -2.11 -1.92 -8.75
C ARG A 182 -3.38 -2.32 -9.48
N PHE A 183 -4.37 -2.76 -8.73
CA PHE A 183 -5.76 -2.90 -9.15
C PHE A 183 -6.65 -2.28 -8.08
N GLU A 184 -7.41 -1.23 -8.41
CA GLU A 184 -8.22 -0.48 -7.45
C GLU A 184 -9.71 -0.74 -7.69
N PHE A 185 -10.48 -1.04 -6.64
CA PHE A 185 -11.93 -1.19 -6.73
C PHE A 185 -12.62 0.19 -6.67
N ARG A 186 -12.53 0.93 -7.77
CA ARG A 186 -13.11 2.28 -7.91
C ARG A 186 -13.46 2.58 -9.37
N VAL A 187 -14.39 3.48 -9.59
CA VAL A 187 -14.91 3.87 -10.91
C VAL A 187 -13.80 4.37 -11.86
N GLU A 188 -12.72 4.96 -11.36
CA GLU A 188 -11.62 5.44 -12.21
C GLU A 188 -10.57 4.36 -12.56
N SER A 189 -10.78 3.10 -12.17
CA SER A 189 -9.88 1.99 -12.47
C SER A 189 -10.58 0.97 -13.35
N GLU A 190 -9.97 0.59 -14.46
CA GLU A 190 -10.47 -0.50 -15.29
C GLU A 190 -10.58 -1.81 -14.47
N PRO A 191 -11.63 -2.62 -14.70
CA PRO A 191 -12.67 -2.49 -15.74
C PRO A 191 -13.88 -1.66 -15.29
N PHE A 192 -13.78 -0.97 -14.16
CA PHE A 192 -14.91 -0.27 -13.58
C PHE A 192 -15.19 1.04 -14.33
N SER A 193 -16.46 1.43 -14.28
CA SER A 193 -16.96 2.68 -14.84
C SER A 193 -18.25 3.06 -14.11
N VAL A 194 -18.90 4.16 -14.52
CA VAL A 194 -20.23 4.52 -14.00
C VAL A 194 -21.26 3.43 -14.32
N ASP A 195 -21.18 2.81 -15.50
CA ASP A 195 -22.10 1.76 -15.95
C ASP A 195 -21.68 0.35 -15.50
N ASN A 196 -20.43 0.20 -15.06
CA ASN A 196 -19.88 -1.04 -14.50
C ASN A 196 -19.21 -0.74 -13.14
N PRO A 197 -19.97 -0.40 -12.10
CA PRO A 197 -19.39 0.03 -10.82
C PRO A 197 -18.63 -1.12 -10.13
N PRO A 198 -17.71 -0.80 -9.21
CA PRO A 198 -17.15 -1.81 -8.30
C PRO A 198 -18.26 -2.47 -7.46
N PRO A 199 -17.97 -3.60 -6.77
CA PRO A 199 -18.91 -4.22 -5.84
C PRO A 199 -19.55 -3.19 -4.90
N SER A 200 -20.84 -3.32 -4.62
CA SER A 200 -21.54 -2.45 -3.67
C SER A 200 -21.08 -2.71 -2.24
N LEU A 201 -21.15 -1.68 -1.40
CA LEU A 201 -20.94 -1.81 0.04
C LEU A 201 -22.10 -2.60 0.71
N PRO A 202 -21.85 -3.28 1.84
CA PRO A 202 -20.58 -3.39 2.55
C PRO A 202 -19.60 -4.35 1.87
N TRP A 203 -18.30 -4.07 2.01
CA TRP A 203 -17.25 -4.89 1.43
C TRP A 203 -16.77 -5.96 2.41
N HIS A 204 -17.14 -7.20 2.15
CA HIS A 204 -16.66 -8.34 2.95
C HIS A 204 -15.24 -8.72 2.54
N LEU A 205 -14.27 -8.55 3.44
CA LEU A 205 -12.86 -8.78 3.12
C LEU A 205 -12.58 -10.20 2.56
N GLY A 206 -13.29 -11.22 3.04
CA GLY A 206 -13.14 -12.60 2.56
C GLY A 206 -13.27 -12.72 1.04
N ASP A 207 -14.16 -11.93 0.41
CA ASP A 207 -14.33 -11.91 -1.04
C ASP A 207 -13.07 -11.37 -1.73
N PHE A 208 -12.53 -10.26 -1.24
CA PHE A 208 -11.34 -9.61 -1.79
C PHE A 208 -10.08 -10.44 -1.60
N ILE A 209 -9.94 -11.13 -0.47
CA ILE A 209 -8.88 -12.12 -0.26
C ILE A 209 -8.97 -13.22 -1.32
N GLY A 210 -10.18 -13.74 -1.54
CA GLY A 210 -10.43 -14.75 -2.57
C GLY A 210 -10.07 -14.27 -3.97
N TYR A 211 -10.39 -13.02 -4.31
CA TYR A 211 -10.01 -12.42 -5.61
C TYR A 211 -8.49 -12.30 -5.77
N LEU A 212 -7.79 -11.80 -4.74
CA LEU A 212 -6.34 -11.67 -4.73
C LEU A 212 -5.66 -13.03 -4.91
N GLN A 213 -6.05 -14.04 -4.12
CA GLN A 213 -5.44 -15.37 -4.19
C GLN A 213 -5.70 -16.08 -5.53
N LYS A 214 -6.86 -15.86 -6.16
CA LYS A 214 -7.16 -16.36 -7.52
C LYS A 214 -6.44 -15.57 -8.60
N GLY A 215 -5.98 -14.36 -8.31
CA GLY A 215 -5.47 -13.41 -9.30
C GLY A 215 -6.54 -12.91 -10.28
N LYS A 216 -7.80 -12.94 -9.86
CA LYS A 216 -8.97 -12.65 -10.70
C LYS A 216 -10.07 -11.95 -9.92
N TYR A 217 -10.74 -11.02 -10.60
CA TYR A 217 -12.06 -10.51 -10.20
C TYR A 217 -13.04 -10.84 -11.32
N GLN A 218 -14.06 -11.65 -11.05
CA GLN A 218 -14.93 -12.22 -12.10
C GLN A 218 -14.08 -12.87 -13.21
N ASP A 219 -14.28 -12.47 -14.47
CA ASP A 219 -13.52 -12.96 -15.62
C ASP A 219 -12.23 -12.16 -15.91
N TYR A 220 -11.95 -11.13 -15.13
CA TYR A 220 -10.80 -10.25 -15.34
C TYR A 220 -9.56 -10.75 -14.62
N TYR A 221 -8.44 -10.85 -15.35
CA TYR A 221 -7.12 -11.11 -14.78
C TYR A 221 -6.52 -9.84 -14.21
N LEU A 222 -5.96 -9.91 -13.01
CA LEU A 222 -5.51 -8.72 -12.30
C LEU A 222 -4.05 -8.42 -12.62
N GLU A 223 -3.76 -7.17 -13.00
CA GLU A 223 -2.40 -6.69 -13.31
C GLU A 223 -1.37 -6.96 -12.20
N PRO A 224 -1.63 -6.66 -10.90
CA PRO A 224 -0.66 -6.98 -9.85
C PRO A 224 -0.37 -8.48 -9.73
N THR A 225 -1.31 -9.36 -10.05
CA THR A 225 -1.04 -10.80 -10.05
C THR A 225 -0.28 -11.23 -11.29
N ASN A 226 -0.69 -10.76 -12.46
CA ASN A 226 -0.01 -11.06 -13.73
C ASN A 226 1.47 -10.61 -13.69
N HIS A 227 1.70 -9.37 -13.27
CA HIS A 227 3.03 -8.78 -13.13
C HIS A 227 3.92 -9.59 -12.17
N LEU A 228 3.36 -9.99 -11.00
CA LEU A 228 4.06 -10.82 -10.02
C LEU A 228 4.47 -12.18 -10.59
N LEU A 229 3.56 -12.88 -11.28
CA LEU A 229 3.84 -14.21 -11.84
C LEU A 229 4.83 -14.15 -13.00
N ASN A 230 4.72 -13.14 -13.87
CA ASN A 230 5.69 -12.91 -14.95
C ASN A 230 7.09 -12.63 -14.41
N TYR A 231 7.20 -12.05 -13.22
CA TYR A 231 8.46 -11.87 -12.54
C TYR A 231 8.99 -13.16 -11.89
N LEU A 232 8.14 -13.82 -11.09
CA LEU A 232 8.56 -14.92 -10.21
C LEU A 232 8.88 -16.22 -10.94
N VAL A 233 7.96 -16.66 -11.80
CA VAL A 233 8.01 -17.99 -12.41
C VAL A 233 9.29 -18.19 -13.24
N PRO A 234 9.68 -17.31 -14.17
CA PRO A 234 10.89 -17.55 -14.94
C PRO A 234 12.19 -17.44 -14.12
N LYS A 235 12.17 -16.81 -12.95
CA LYS A 235 13.38 -16.48 -12.17
C LYS A 235 13.60 -17.33 -10.93
N PHE A 236 12.54 -17.76 -10.25
CA PHE A 236 12.64 -18.27 -8.88
C PHE A 236 11.85 -19.55 -8.62
N THR A 237 10.95 -19.98 -9.51
CA THR A 237 10.15 -21.19 -9.30
C THR A 237 9.56 -21.78 -10.57
N ASN A 238 9.59 -23.09 -10.72
CA ASN A 238 8.92 -23.81 -11.81
C ASN A 238 7.51 -24.30 -11.43
N ALA A 239 6.97 -23.87 -10.29
CA ALA A 239 5.65 -24.27 -9.85
C ALA A 239 4.57 -23.84 -10.86
N THR A 240 3.65 -24.74 -11.17
CA THR A 240 2.48 -24.45 -12.03
C THR A 240 1.40 -23.65 -11.29
N GLU A 241 1.57 -23.50 -9.98
CA GLU A 241 0.61 -22.91 -9.06
C GLU A 241 1.35 -22.33 -7.85
N LEU A 242 0.97 -21.12 -7.43
CA LEU A 242 1.47 -20.49 -6.20
C LEU A 242 0.31 -20.27 -5.23
N LYS A 243 0.49 -20.75 -3.99
CA LYS A 243 -0.49 -20.59 -2.92
C LYS A 243 -0.07 -19.47 -1.99
N PHE A 244 -0.73 -18.34 -2.12
CA PHE A 244 -0.52 -17.17 -1.28
C PHE A 244 -1.42 -17.22 -0.06
N ARG A 245 -0.86 -17.01 1.13
CA ARG A 245 -1.60 -16.90 2.39
C ARG A 245 -1.24 -15.59 3.11
N PRO A 246 -2.18 -15.01 3.87
CA PRO A 246 -1.88 -13.88 4.75
C PRO A 246 -0.70 -14.22 5.68
N GLN A 247 0.24 -13.30 5.83
CA GLN A 247 1.42 -13.46 6.68
C GLN A 247 1.45 -12.45 7.83
N VAL A 248 1.16 -11.19 7.53
CA VAL A 248 1.22 -10.10 8.49
C VAL A 248 0.21 -9.01 8.10
N VAL A 249 -0.38 -8.38 9.10
CA VAL A 249 -1.24 -7.21 8.95
C VAL A 249 -0.49 -5.99 9.44
N LEU A 250 -0.49 -4.94 8.62
CA LEU A 250 0.13 -3.66 8.94
C LEU A 250 -0.93 -2.57 8.89
N VAL A 251 -1.18 -1.91 10.02
CA VAL A 251 -2.00 -0.71 10.05
C VAL A 251 -1.05 0.49 10.00
N THR A 252 -1.21 1.33 8.98
CA THR A 252 -0.42 2.56 8.79
C THR A 252 -1.31 3.78 8.96
N ILE A 253 -1.02 4.62 9.95
CA ILE A 253 -1.62 5.96 10.06
C ILE A 253 -0.66 6.93 9.40
N ARG A 254 -1.07 7.52 8.28
CA ARG A 254 -0.24 8.35 7.42
C ARG A 254 -0.71 9.79 7.45
N ASN A 255 0.19 10.71 7.76
CA ASN A 255 -0.01 12.14 7.47
C ASN A 255 0.78 12.49 6.21
N ARG A 256 0.11 13.12 5.26
CA ARG A 256 0.67 13.41 3.94
C ARG A 256 0.67 14.92 3.65
N LEU A 257 1.82 15.41 3.24
CA LEU A 257 2.04 16.74 2.67
C LEU A 257 2.41 16.59 1.18
N HIS A 258 1.98 17.54 0.37
CA HIS A 258 2.43 17.64 -1.03
C HIS A 258 3.31 18.86 -1.23
N LEU A 259 4.39 18.65 -1.98
CA LEU A 259 5.16 19.72 -2.59
C LEU A 259 4.82 19.76 -4.09
N SER A 260 4.24 20.87 -4.51
CA SER A 260 3.63 21.01 -5.83
C SER A 260 4.35 22.03 -6.69
N ILE A 261 4.38 21.80 -8.00
CA ILE A 261 4.94 22.71 -9.00
C ILE A 261 4.16 22.55 -10.31
N PRO A 262 3.67 23.65 -10.92
CA PRO A 262 3.03 23.56 -12.22
C PRO A 262 4.06 23.15 -13.28
N THR A 263 3.74 22.13 -14.08
CA THR A 263 4.67 21.53 -15.03
C THR A 263 3.95 20.90 -16.22
N ASN A 264 4.65 20.79 -17.36
CA ASN A 264 4.11 20.19 -18.58
C ASN A 264 4.03 18.65 -18.50
N TRP A 265 4.61 18.05 -17.48
CA TRP A 265 4.60 16.59 -17.27
C TRP A 265 3.61 16.16 -16.18
N GLY A 266 2.75 17.05 -15.71
CA GLY A 266 1.72 16.72 -14.73
C GLY A 266 0.51 16.06 -15.38
N SER A 267 0.03 14.94 -14.84
CA SER A 267 -1.18 14.26 -15.33
C SER A 267 -2.22 13.96 -14.24
N GLY A 268 -3.37 13.42 -14.67
CA GLY A 268 -4.42 12.95 -13.76
C GLY A 268 -5.12 14.07 -12.95
N PRO A 269 -5.73 13.74 -11.80
CA PRO A 269 -6.54 14.68 -11.03
C PRO A 269 -5.71 15.70 -10.23
N ASN A 270 -4.39 15.48 -10.10
CA ASN A 270 -3.49 16.36 -9.36
C ASN A 270 -2.17 16.58 -10.15
N PRO A 271 -2.22 17.28 -11.30
CA PRO A 271 -1.07 17.38 -12.20
C PRO A 271 0.09 18.16 -11.59
N GLU A 272 -0.15 19.01 -10.60
CA GLU A 272 0.90 19.83 -9.99
C GLU A 272 1.61 19.13 -8.82
N GLN A 273 1.14 17.97 -8.35
CA GLN A 273 1.81 17.25 -7.27
C GLN A 273 3.08 16.60 -7.82
N ALA A 274 4.24 17.13 -7.46
CA ALA A 274 5.53 16.57 -7.86
C ALA A 274 6.11 15.66 -6.79
N PHE A 275 5.91 15.96 -5.50
CA PHE A 275 6.36 15.09 -4.43
C PHE A 275 5.26 14.84 -3.40
N ILE A 276 5.28 13.63 -2.88
CA ILE A 276 4.52 13.22 -1.70
C ILE A 276 5.50 13.06 -0.56
N ILE A 277 5.24 13.75 0.55
CA ILE A 277 6.00 13.62 1.79
C ILE A 277 5.04 13.04 2.82
N SER A 278 5.38 11.90 3.42
CA SER A 278 4.53 11.26 4.41
C SER A 278 5.28 10.84 5.67
N ILE A 279 4.62 11.04 6.80
CA ILE A 279 4.98 10.44 8.07
C ILE A 279 4.01 9.30 8.33
N ASP A 280 4.55 8.11 8.50
CA ASP A 280 3.81 6.89 8.76
C ASP A 280 4.03 6.45 10.20
N GLU A 281 2.95 6.25 10.94
CA GLU A 281 2.92 5.43 12.14
C GLU A 281 2.53 4.00 11.75
N LEU A 282 3.37 3.03 12.10
CA LEU A 282 3.23 1.63 11.72
C LEU A 282 2.85 0.80 12.95
N ARG A 283 1.78 0.01 12.83
CA ARG A 283 1.36 -0.96 13.85
C ARG A 283 1.28 -2.35 13.22
N VAL A 284 2.08 -3.27 13.74
CA VAL A 284 2.23 -4.63 13.20
C VAL A 284 1.37 -5.61 13.99
N TYR A 285 0.65 -6.48 13.29
CA TYR A 285 -0.20 -7.51 13.87
C TYR A 285 0.00 -8.85 13.15
N ASP A 286 -0.26 -9.95 13.85
CA ASP A 286 -0.36 -11.25 13.21
C ASP A 286 -1.52 -11.29 12.21
N ALA A 287 -1.33 -12.05 11.13
CA ALA A 287 -2.42 -12.33 10.21
C ALA A 287 -3.35 -13.42 10.79
N PRO A 288 -4.68 -13.25 10.73
CA PRO A 288 -5.61 -14.23 11.26
C PRO A 288 -5.55 -15.53 10.46
N SER A 289 -5.60 -16.67 11.17
CA SER A 289 -5.51 -18.01 10.55
C SER A 289 -6.75 -18.41 9.75
N ASN A 290 -7.90 -17.78 10.02
CA ASN A 290 -9.21 -18.10 9.45
C ASN A 290 -9.78 -16.98 8.56
N TYR A 291 -8.95 -16.02 8.15
CA TYR A 291 -9.38 -14.84 7.37
C TYR A 291 -10.40 -13.93 8.06
N ASP A 292 -10.68 -14.17 9.35
CA ASP A 292 -11.50 -13.31 10.19
C ASP A 292 -10.61 -12.22 10.79
N LEU A 293 -10.79 -10.96 10.38
CA LEU A 293 -9.94 -9.82 10.75
C LEU A 293 -10.12 -9.36 12.20
N THR A 294 -10.29 -10.30 13.13
CA THR A 294 -10.05 -9.99 14.53
C THR A 294 -8.56 -9.68 14.68
N ILE A 295 -8.24 -8.38 14.66
CA ILE A 295 -6.87 -7.89 14.83
C ILE A 295 -6.42 -8.36 16.21
N GLY A 296 -5.40 -9.22 16.23
CA GLY A 296 -4.79 -9.72 17.45
C GLY A 296 -4.06 -8.63 18.23
N PRO A 297 -3.32 -8.99 19.29
CA PRO A 297 -2.47 -8.03 19.97
C PRO A 297 -1.44 -7.42 19.00
N MET A 298 -1.13 -6.14 19.19
CA MET A 298 -0.07 -5.47 18.44
C MET A 298 1.29 -6.11 18.78
N LEU A 299 2.03 -6.53 17.76
CA LEU A 299 3.35 -7.16 17.86
C LEU A 299 4.48 -6.14 17.90
N GLY A 300 4.29 -5.00 17.24
CA GLY A 300 5.29 -3.94 17.22
C GLY A 300 4.83 -2.65 16.59
N TYR A 301 5.70 -1.66 16.70
CA TYR A 301 5.46 -0.28 16.35
C TYR A 301 6.67 0.30 15.60
N GLY A 302 6.42 1.21 14.66
CA GLY A 302 7.47 1.94 13.95
C GLY A 302 6.98 3.32 13.49
N GLN A 303 7.92 4.20 13.18
CA GLN A 303 7.60 5.51 12.60
C GLN A 303 8.60 5.83 11.48
N GLU A 304 8.08 6.19 10.31
CA GLU A 304 8.86 6.36 9.09
C GLU A 304 8.52 7.68 8.39
N LEU A 305 9.54 8.29 7.77
CA LEU A 305 9.41 9.32 6.75
C LEU A 305 9.57 8.67 5.36
N GLU A 306 8.61 8.90 4.48
CA GLU A 306 8.70 8.59 3.06
C GLU A 306 8.63 9.88 2.23
N ILE A 307 9.50 10.01 1.21
CA ILE A 307 9.46 11.07 0.21
C ILE A 307 9.41 10.42 -1.17
N GLU A 308 8.27 10.45 -1.85
CA GLU A 308 8.04 9.86 -3.18
C GLU A 308 8.08 10.94 -4.27
N PHE A 309 8.76 10.66 -5.39
CA PHE A 309 8.58 11.41 -6.64
C PHE A 309 7.24 10.98 -7.24
N GLU A 310 6.26 11.88 -7.19
CA GLU A 310 4.86 11.57 -7.45
C GLU A 310 4.64 11.10 -8.89
N ARG A 311 3.81 10.07 -9.01
CA ARG A 311 3.64 9.27 -10.23
C ARG A 311 3.14 10.05 -11.44
N ASN A 312 2.23 11.00 -11.24
CA ASN A 312 1.63 11.81 -12.30
C ASN A 312 2.64 12.78 -12.90
N THR A 313 3.79 13.00 -12.25
CA THR A 313 4.92 13.75 -12.83
C THR A 313 6.02 12.80 -13.29
N SER A 314 6.43 11.85 -12.44
CA SER A 314 7.60 11.00 -12.70
C SER A 314 7.38 10.05 -13.88
N LEU A 315 6.18 9.46 -14.01
CA LEU A 315 5.86 8.51 -15.08
C LEU A 315 5.75 9.20 -16.43
N GLU A 316 5.10 10.36 -16.48
CA GLU A 316 4.97 11.14 -17.72
C GLU A 316 6.34 11.61 -18.22
N LEU A 317 7.24 11.99 -17.30
CA LEU A 317 8.60 12.35 -17.66
C LEU A 317 9.39 11.15 -18.19
N ASP A 318 9.26 9.97 -17.58
CA ASP A 318 9.87 8.74 -18.10
C ASP A 318 9.31 8.38 -19.49
N ASN A 319 8.00 8.47 -19.69
CA ASN A 319 7.37 8.25 -21.00
C ASN A 319 7.88 9.24 -22.05
N ALA A 320 8.01 10.53 -21.69
CA ALA A 320 8.55 11.54 -22.58
C ALA A 320 10.01 11.24 -22.97
N ILE A 321 10.84 10.78 -22.01
CA ILE A 321 12.22 10.36 -22.26
C ILE A 321 12.28 9.17 -23.20
N SER A 322 11.46 8.14 -22.99
CA SER A 322 11.43 6.94 -23.83
C SER A 322 10.96 7.21 -25.26
N ASN A 323 10.12 8.22 -25.46
CA ASN A 323 9.57 8.60 -26.77
C ASN A 323 10.36 9.73 -27.48
N SER A 324 11.44 10.21 -26.87
CA SER A 324 12.30 11.27 -27.44
C SER A 324 13.66 10.70 -27.86
N ASN A 325 14.41 11.44 -28.67
CA ASN A 325 15.78 11.11 -29.05
C ASN A 325 16.70 12.33 -29.07
N GLY A 326 18.02 12.09 -29.13
CA GLY A 326 19.05 13.13 -29.24
C GLY A 326 18.96 14.20 -28.14
N ALA A 327 19.14 15.47 -28.54
CA ALA A 327 19.19 16.60 -27.61
C ALA A 327 17.90 16.79 -26.78
N GLN A 328 16.73 16.42 -27.31
CA GLN A 328 15.48 16.50 -26.56
C GLN A 328 15.45 15.47 -25.43
N GLN A 329 15.87 14.24 -25.69
CA GLN A 329 15.97 13.19 -24.68
C GLN A 329 16.95 13.58 -23.59
N ASP A 330 18.13 14.08 -23.96
CA ASP A 330 19.15 14.56 -23.01
C ASP A 330 18.62 15.68 -22.11
N ASN A 331 17.82 16.60 -22.68
CA ASN A 331 17.19 17.67 -21.91
C ASN A 331 16.16 17.12 -20.91
N LEU A 332 15.30 16.18 -21.33
CA LEU A 332 14.32 15.55 -20.43
C LEU A 332 14.99 14.74 -19.31
N ILE A 333 16.12 14.09 -19.59
CA ILE A 333 16.93 13.42 -18.56
C ILE A 333 17.43 14.45 -17.53
N LYS A 334 17.99 15.59 -17.97
CA LYS A 334 18.42 16.66 -17.05
C LYS A 334 17.29 17.18 -16.18
N ILE A 335 16.09 17.31 -16.75
CA ILE A 335 14.89 17.70 -16.00
C ILE A 335 14.58 16.67 -14.91
N ARG A 336 14.61 15.37 -15.24
CA ARG A 336 14.40 14.30 -14.26
C ARG A 336 15.44 14.36 -13.13
N GLU A 337 16.71 14.51 -13.48
CA GLU A 337 17.78 14.64 -12.49
C GLU A 337 17.61 15.88 -11.59
N ALA A 338 17.08 16.98 -12.12
CA ALA A 338 16.75 18.17 -11.32
C ALA A 338 15.65 17.89 -10.29
N PHE A 339 14.58 17.17 -10.67
CA PHE A 339 13.57 16.71 -9.71
C PHE A 339 14.16 15.75 -8.66
N LEU A 340 15.05 14.83 -9.04
CA LEU A 340 15.70 13.93 -8.08
C LEU A 340 16.63 14.67 -7.12
N ALA A 341 17.33 15.70 -7.59
CA ALA A 341 18.12 16.58 -6.74
C ALA A 341 17.24 17.34 -5.72
N ASP A 342 16.07 17.81 -6.16
CA ASP A 342 15.10 18.47 -5.29
C ASP A 342 14.45 17.50 -4.30
N GLN A 343 14.20 16.25 -4.68
CA GLN A 343 13.76 15.19 -3.76
C GLN A 343 14.77 14.97 -2.64
N LYS A 344 16.08 14.96 -2.96
CA LYS A 344 17.15 14.89 -1.97
C LYS A 344 17.20 16.15 -1.09
N ASN A 345 16.95 17.33 -1.66
CA ASN A 345 16.87 18.57 -0.87
C ASN A 345 15.70 18.52 0.13
N ILE A 346 14.55 17.96 -0.24
CA ILE A 346 13.42 17.75 0.70
C ILE A 346 13.86 16.92 1.91
N LEU A 347 14.60 15.82 1.69
CA LEU A 347 15.14 15.00 2.78
C LEU A 347 16.08 15.83 3.69
N ALA A 348 16.95 16.65 3.10
CA ALA A 348 17.83 17.52 3.87
C ALA A 348 17.05 18.54 4.72
N GLN A 349 15.96 19.11 4.19
CA GLN A 349 15.07 20.00 4.95
C GLN A 349 14.35 19.25 6.07
N ALA A 350 13.87 18.03 5.83
CA ALA A 350 13.26 17.20 6.87
C ALA A 350 14.25 16.87 7.99
N GLN A 351 15.51 16.57 7.66
CA GLN A 351 16.57 16.35 8.64
C GLN A 351 16.80 17.61 9.51
N VAL A 352 16.83 18.80 8.90
CA VAL A 352 16.96 20.06 9.65
C VAL A 352 15.78 20.25 10.60
N ALA A 353 14.54 20.01 10.14
CA ALA A 353 13.35 20.11 10.98
C ALA A 353 13.41 19.16 12.17
N PHE A 354 13.79 17.90 11.95
CA PHE A 354 13.84 16.89 13.01
C PHE A 354 14.98 17.12 13.99
N ASN A 355 16.15 17.56 13.54
CA ASN A 355 17.25 17.92 14.42
C ASN A 355 16.87 19.06 15.40
N GLN A 356 16.06 20.02 14.97
CA GLN A 356 15.61 21.14 15.82
C GLN A 356 14.72 20.67 16.98
N ILE A 357 14.02 19.55 16.83
CA ILE A 357 13.15 18.96 17.86
C ILE A 357 13.77 17.74 18.57
N GLY A 358 15.06 17.49 18.32
CA GLY A 358 15.83 16.39 18.94
C GLY A 358 15.46 15.01 18.41
N LEU A 359 15.11 14.93 17.13
CA LEU A 359 14.84 13.68 16.41
C LEU A 359 15.88 13.46 15.30
N GLU A 360 16.04 12.21 14.92
CA GLU A 360 16.99 11.77 13.90
C GLU A 360 16.27 10.96 12.80
N LEU A 361 16.80 11.04 11.57
CA LEU A 361 16.39 10.20 10.46
C LEU A 361 17.49 9.18 10.19
N ASN A 362 17.10 7.92 10.15
CA ASN A 362 18.01 6.82 9.83
C ASN A 362 17.55 6.14 8.55
N SER A 363 18.43 6.05 7.56
CA SER A 363 18.10 5.43 6.28
C SER A 363 17.65 3.99 6.44
N VAL A 364 16.61 3.61 5.71
CA VAL A 364 16.02 2.27 5.75
C VAL A 364 16.22 1.59 4.40
N SER A 365 16.80 0.40 4.41
CA SER A 365 16.99 -0.45 3.21
C SER A 365 15.98 -1.59 3.09
N LYS A 366 15.09 -1.75 4.08
CA LYS A 366 14.08 -2.80 4.10
C LYS A 366 12.75 -2.24 3.62
N SER A 367 11.96 -3.11 2.97
CA SER A 367 10.56 -2.78 2.74
C SER A 367 9.75 -2.90 4.03
N LYS A 368 8.62 -2.19 4.12
CA LYS A 368 7.67 -2.31 5.26
C LYS A 368 7.27 -3.76 5.52
N TYR A 369 7.13 -4.57 4.46
CA TYR A 369 6.86 -6.00 4.59
C TYR A 369 7.98 -6.75 5.31
N GLN A 370 9.24 -6.52 4.90
CA GLN A 370 10.40 -7.11 5.55
C GLN A 370 10.55 -6.69 7.01
N GLU A 371 10.26 -5.43 7.33
CA GLU A 371 10.28 -4.94 8.71
C GLU A 371 9.20 -5.57 9.57
N ALA A 372 7.96 -5.58 9.08
CA ALA A 372 6.84 -6.21 9.77
C ALA A 372 7.10 -7.70 10.04
N ARG A 373 7.67 -8.42 9.05
CA ARG A 373 8.06 -9.84 9.22
C ARG A 373 9.24 -10.04 10.17
N ALA A 374 10.13 -9.06 10.31
CA ALA A 374 11.23 -9.13 11.27
C ALA A 374 10.74 -8.89 12.71
N ILE A 375 9.66 -8.12 12.90
CA ILE A 375 9.02 -7.91 14.21
C ILE A 375 8.24 -9.15 14.67
N GLN A 376 7.65 -9.90 13.73
CA GLN A 376 6.82 -11.07 14.02
C GLN A 376 7.62 -12.34 14.41
N LYS A 377 8.90 -12.41 14.03
CA LYS A 377 9.80 -13.55 14.34
C LYS A 377 10.48 -13.33 15.68
#